data_AF-M0MFV7-F1
#
_entry.id   AF-M0MFV7-F1
#
_cell.length_a   1.000
_cell.length_b   1.000
_cell.length_c   1.000
_cell.angle_alpha   90.00
_cell.angle_beta   90.00
_cell.angle_gamma   90.00
#
_symmetry.space_group_name_H-M   'P 1'
#
loop_
_entity.id
_entity.type
_entity.pdbx_description
1 polymer ?
#
loop_
_entity_poly.entity_id
_entity_poly.type
_entity_poly.pdbx_seq_one_letter_code
_entity_poly.pdbx_strand_id
1 'polypeptide(L)'
;MAIAQSATLDAGADENSPDMDDLDAAKRRGVRARRESMIVVPQTDDEGVCIGIYDVHSESGEHYMVVLDQPECCDCPDTEYNGAENCKHRRRVALEITEEGCPAPGQEIGDYADTLDSHREALREDLETVAGMLDPLAD
;
A
#
# COMPACT_ATOMS: atom_id res chain seq x y z
N MET A 1 -15.90 1.44 -40.58
CA MET A 1 -15.98 0.47 -39.48
C MET A 1 -14.56 0.03 -39.16
N ALA A 2 -13.90 0.71 -38.23
CA ALA A 2 -12.58 0.34 -37.74
C ALA A 2 -12.78 -0.42 -36.43
N ILE A 3 -12.25 -1.63 -36.36
CA ILE A 3 -12.34 -2.52 -35.20
C ILE A 3 -11.20 -2.13 -34.27
N ALA A 4 -11.53 -1.59 -33.09
CA ALA A 4 -10.55 -1.27 -32.06
C ALA A 4 -9.90 -2.56 -31.56
N GLN A 5 -8.56 -2.59 -31.57
CA GLN A 5 -7.77 -3.66 -30.98
C GLN A 5 -7.73 -3.44 -29.47
N SER A 6 -8.33 -4.35 -28.72
CA SER A 6 -8.23 -4.39 -27.26
C SER A 6 -6.80 -4.81 -26.87
N ALA A 7 -6.01 -3.86 -26.38
CA ALA A 7 -4.73 -4.15 -25.74
C ALA A 7 -5.01 -4.82 -24.40
N THR A 8 -4.80 -6.13 -24.32
CA THR A 8 -4.67 -6.84 -23.04
C THR A 8 -3.34 -6.44 -22.44
N LEU A 9 -3.37 -5.77 -21.29
CA LEU A 9 -2.20 -5.56 -20.44
C LEU A 9 -1.68 -6.94 -20.02
N ASP A 10 -0.58 -7.35 -20.64
CA ASP A 10 0.19 -8.54 -20.27
C ASP A 10 0.86 -8.24 -18.93
N ALA A 11 0.18 -8.59 -17.84
CA ALA A 11 0.79 -8.67 -16.53
C ALA A 11 1.79 -9.83 -16.58
N GLY A 12 3.03 -9.51 -16.94
CA GLY A 12 4.14 -10.46 -16.96
C GLY A 12 4.18 -11.22 -15.65
N ALA A 13 3.77 -12.49 -15.70
CA ALA A 13 3.82 -13.39 -14.57
C ALA A 13 5.29 -13.57 -14.21
N ASP A 14 5.70 -12.97 -13.09
CA ASP A 14 6.97 -13.26 -12.45
C ASP A 14 7.10 -14.77 -12.28
N GLU A 15 8.03 -15.37 -13.02
CA GLU A 15 8.27 -16.82 -13.13
C GLU A 15 8.68 -17.49 -11.81
N ASN A 16 8.83 -16.71 -10.74
CA ASN A 16 9.10 -17.15 -9.37
C ASN A 16 7.91 -16.95 -8.41
N SER A 17 6.73 -16.66 -8.95
CA SER A 17 5.50 -16.50 -8.20
C SER A 17 5.00 -17.84 -7.66
N PRO A 18 4.83 -17.99 -6.32
CA PRO A 18 4.29 -19.23 -5.77
C PRO A 18 2.86 -19.46 -6.28
N ASP A 19 2.54 -20.70 -6.63
CA ASP A 19 1.18 -21.12 -6.96
C ASP A 19 0.26 -20.83 -5.76
N MET A 20 -0.74 -19.98 -5.98
CA MET A 20 -1.61 -19.49 -4.90
C MET A 20 -2.50 -20.61 -4.35
N ASP A 21 -2.79 -21.64 -5.14
CA ASP A 21 -3.63 -22.76 -4.74
C ASP A 21 -2.91 -23.69 -3.73
N ASP A 22 -1.58 -23.71 -3.76
CA ASP A 22 -0.73 -24.50 -2.85
C ASP A 22 -0.40 -23.80 -1.53
N LEU A 23 -0.74 -22.52 -1.39
CA LEU A 23 -0.48 -21.74 -0.18
C LEU A 23 -1.64 -21.82 0.81
N ASP A 24 -1.32 -21.89 2.11
CA ASP A 24 -2.33 -21.73 3.15
C ASP A 24 -2.91 -20.30 3.15
N ALA A 25 -4.04 -20.11 3.85
CA ALA A 25 -4.75 -18.84 3.87
C ALA A 25 -3.94 -17.68 4.49
N ALA A 26 -2.97 -17.95 5.37
CA ALA A 26 -2.09 -16.93 5.93
C ALA A 26 -1.02 -16.53 4.92
N LYS A 27 -0.48 -17.50 4.18
CA LYS A 27 0.57 -17.30 3.18
C LYS A 27 0.06 -16.65 1.90
N ARG A 28 -1.15 -16.98 1.43
CA ARG A 28 -1.82 -16.22 0.34
C ARG A 28 -2.06 -14.76 0.72
N ARG A 29 -2.48 -14.51 1.97
CA ARG A 29 -2.66 -13.15 2.49
C ARG A 29 -1.33 -12.41 2.57
N GLY A 30 -0.24 -13.07 2.97
CA GLY A 30 1.11 -12.51 2.91
C GLY A 30 1.56 -12.17 1.49
N VAL A 31 1.32 -13.06 0.51
CA VAL A 31 1.65 -12.81 -0.90
C VAL A 31 0.84 -11.64 -1.46
N ARG A 32 -0.46 -11.57 -1.17
CA ARG A 32 -1.31 -10.46 -1.60
C ARG A 32 -0.88 -9.14 -0.96
N ALA A 33 -0.58 -9.15 0.34
CA ALA A 33 -0.06 -7.98 1.03
C ALA A 33 1.26 -7.48 0.44
N ARG A 34 2.09 -8.37 -0.12
CA ARG A 34 3.33 -8.01 -0.82
C ARG A 34 3.11 -7.55 -2.27
N ARG A 35 2.10 -8.07 -2.95
CA ARG A 35 1.84 -7.76 -4.37
C ARG A 35 1.01 -6.50 -4.59
N GLU A 36 0.08 -6.18 -3.70
CA GLU A 36 -0.71 -4.96 -3.82
C GLU A 36 0.17 -3.75 -3.46
N SER A 37 0.17 -2.73 -4.32
CA SER A 37 0.82 -1.45 -4.02
C SER A 37 0.15 -0.83 -2.80
N MET A 38 0.93 -0.63 -1.73
CA MET A 38 0.48 0.03 -0.51
C MET A 38 1.53 1.04 -0.10
N ILE A 39 1.11 2.26 0.19
CA ILE A 39 1.98 3.33 0.72
C ILE A 39 1.69 3.46 2.21
N VAL A 40 2.74 3.44 3.02
CA VAL A 40 2.65 3.64 4.47
C VAL A 40 3.18 5.02 4.82
N VAL A 41 2.35 5.83 5.46
CA VAL A 41 2.71 7.18 5.91
C VAL A 41 2.68 7.18 7.45
N PRO A 42 3.83 7.28 8.14
CA PRO A 42 3.85 7.42 9.59
C PRO A 42 3.33 8.80 9.99
N GLN A 43 2.47 8.85 11.00
CA GLN A 43 2.12 10.11 11.65
C GLN A 43 3.23 10.50 12.62
N THR A 44 3.59 11.78 12.60
CA THR A 44 4.65 12.34 13.43
C THR A 44 4.11 13.48 14.29
N ASP A 45 4.80 13.74 15.41
CA ASP A 45 4.59 14.96 16.17
C ASP A 45 5.29 16.17 15.50
N ASP A 46 5.21 17.34 16.14
CA ASP A 46 5.82 18.58 15.64
C ASP A 46 7.36 18.51 15.52
N GLU A 47 8.00 17.53 16.17
CA GLU A 47 9.45 17.28 16.13
C GLU A 47 9.83 16.25 15.05
N GLY A 48 8.85 15.69 14.33
CA GLY A 48 9.08 14.69 13.29
C GLY A 48 9.28 13.27 13.84
N VAL A 49 8.90 13.01 15.09
CA VAL A 49 9.00 11.70 15.73
C VAL A 49 7.71 10.90 15.50
N CYS A 50 7.84 9.67 15.03
CA CYS A 50 6.73 8.76 14.77
C CYS A 50 5.97 8.44 16.08
N ILE A 51 4.66 8.73 16.10
CA ILE A 51 3.80 8.52 17.28
C ILE A 51 3.15 7.12 17.33
N GLY A 52 3.50 6.24 16.38
CA GLY A 52 2.99 4.87 16.32
C GLY A 52 1.63 4.70 15.63
N ILE A 53 1.18 5.73 14.94
CA ILE A 53 0.01 5.73 14.05
C ILE A 53 0.50 5.79 12.61
N TYR A 54 -0.06 4.97 11.73
CA TYR A 54 0.34 4.85 10.33
C TYR A 54 -0.88 4.89 9.43
N ASP A 55 -0.85 5.78 8.44
CA ASP A 55 -1.85 5.85 7.38
C ASP A 55 -1.41 4.93 6.23
N VAL A 56 -2.28 3.98 5.88
CA VAL A 56 -2.02 3.01 4.82
C VAL A 56 -2.94 3.30 3.65
N HIS A 57 -2.36 3.76 2.55
CA HIS A 57 -3.06 3.92 1.28
C HIS A 57 -2.98 2.63 0.48
N SER A 58 -4.13 2.04 0.22
CA SER A 58 -4.26 0.80 -0.54
C SER A 58 -4.31 1.04 -2.04
N GLU A 59 -3.98 0.00 -2.81
CA GLU A 59 -4.09 -0.01 -4.28
C GLU A 59 -5.50 0.35 -4.79
N SER A 60 -6.55 0.06 -4.02
CA SER A 60 -7.93 0.41 -4.39
C SER A 60 -8.28 1.89 -4.16
N GLY A 61 -7.33 2.69 -3.66
CA GLY A 61 -7.53 4.09 -3.29
C GLY A 61 -8.13 4.30 -1.91
N GLU A 62 -8.42 3.23 -1.17
CA GLU A 62 -8.92 3.31 0.21
C GLU A 62 -7.76 3.62 1.16
N HIS A 63 -8.07 4.35 2.23
CA HIS A 63 -7.13 4.71 3.30
C HIS A 63 -7.56 4.03 4.61
N TYR A 64 -6.58 3.53 5.35
CA TYR A 64 -6.78 2.85 6.62
C TYR A 64 -5.74 3.30 7.65
N MET A 65 -6.18 3.54 8.88
CA MET A 65 -5.32 3.89 10.00
C MET A 65 -4.91 2.65 10.79
N VAL A 66 -3.62 2.51 11.04
CA VAL A 66 -3.01 1.43 11.83
C VAL A 66 -2.36 1.99 13.07
N VAL A 67 -2.72 1.45 14.23
CA VAL A 67 -2.21 1.86 15.53
C VAL A 67 -1.54 0.65 16.22
N LEU A 68 -0.21 0.65 16.32
CA LEU A 68 0.54 -0.56 16.70
C LEU A 68 0.43 -0.92 18.19
N ASP A 69 0.09 0.02 19.05
CA ASP A 69 0.03 -0.16 20.51
C ASP A 69 -1.38 -0.50 21.03
N GLN A 70 -2.38 -0.65 20.15
CA GLN A 70 -3.77 -0.91 20.52
C GLN A 70 -4.26 -2.30 20.08
N PRO A 71 -5.19 -2.92 20.83
CA PRO A 71 -5.79 -4.21 20.45
C PRO A 71 -6.58 -4.11 19.14
N GLU A 72 -7.29 -3.00 18.92
CA GLU A 72 -7.92 -2.65 17.63
C GLU A 72 -6.92 -1.87 16.77
N CYS A 73 -5.91 -2.60 16.30
CA CYS A 73 -4.74 -2.02 15.65
C CYS A 73 -4.94 -1.54 14.20
N CYS A 74 -6.14 -1.70 13.60
CA CYS A 74 -6.43 -1.26 12.24
C CYS A 74 -7.93 -1.00 12.06
N ASP A 75 -8.30 0.08 11.39
CA ASP A 75 -9.71 0.47 11.15
C ASP A 75 -10.33 -0.20 9.90
N CYS A 76 -9.60 -1.05 9.20
CA CYS A 76 -10.11 -1.71 8.02
C CYS A 76 -11.21 -2.74 8.35
N PRO A 77 -12.21 -2.95 7.48
CA PRO A 77 -13.32 -3.87 7.73
C PRO A 77 -12.88 -5.34 7.88
N ASP A 78 -11.67 -5.69 7.45
CA ASP A 78 -11.12 -7.04 7.59
C ASP A 78 -10.91 -7.44 9.07
N THR A 79 -10.76 -6.46 9.97
CA THR A 79 -10.59 -6.73 11.40
C THR A 79 -11.82 -7.38 12.03
N GLU A 80 -13.01 -7.10 11.50
CA GLU A 80 -14.28 -7.70 11.95
C GLU A 80 -14.35 -9.21 11.66
N TYR A 81 -13.74 -9.65 10.56
CA TYR A 81 -13.84 -11.04 10.09
C TYR A 81 -12.63 -11.90 10.47
N ASN A 82 -11.46 -11.29 10.62
CA ASN A 82 -10.18 -12.01 10.75
C ASN A 82 -9.40 -11.67 12.03
N GLY A 83 -9.93 -10.78 12.87
CA GLY A 83 -9.26 -10.25 14.05
C GLY A 83 -8.27 -9.14 13.70
N ALA A 84 -8.20 -8.11 14.53
CA ALA A 84 -7.46 -6.89 14.25
C ALA A 84 -5.97 -7.12 13.91
N GLU A 85 -5.33 -8.10 14.56
CA GLU A 85 -3.93 -8.46 14.35
C GLU A 85 -3.59 -9.10 12.99
N ASN A 86 -4.59 -9.56 12.24
CA ASN A 86 -4.38 -10.37 11.05
C ASN A 86 -4.80 -9.69 9.75
N CYS A 87 -5.01 -8.38 9.75
CA CYS A 87 -5.25 -7.66 8.50
C CYS A 87 -3.95 -7.53 7.67
N LYS A 88 -4.09 -7.29 6.36
CA LYS A 88 -2.95 -7.05 5.46
C LYS A 88 -2.22 -5.73 5.78
N HIS A 89 -2.94 -4.71 6.24
CA HIS A 89 -2.39 -3.37 6.49
C HIS A 89 -1.37 -3.37 7.63
N ARG A 90 -1.68 -4.02 8.76
CA ARG A 90 -0.73 -4.17 9.86
C ARG A 90 0.52 -4.95 9.45
N ARG A 91 0.37 -5.99 8.61
CA ARG A 91 1.53 -6.72 8.07
C ARG A 91 2.38 -5.83 7.17
N ARG A 92 1.75 -5.00 6.33
CA ARG A 92 2.46 -4.03 5.50
C ARG A 92 3.24 -3.03 6.35
N VAL A 93 2.63 -2.43 7.37
CA VAL A 93 3.32 -1.52 8.30
C VAL A 93 4.52 -2.20 8.97
N ALA A 94 4.33 -3.43 9.45
CA ALA A 94 5.43 -4.17 10.07
C ALA A 94 6.58 -4.41 9.06
N LEU A 95 6.27 -4.81 7.82
CA LEU A 95 7.27 -4.98 6.76
C LEU A 95 7.99 -3.66 6.47
N GLU A 96 7.26 -2.57 6.29
CA GLU A 96 7.84 -1.26 5.97
C GLU A 96 8.83 -0.79 7.06
N ILE A 97 8.46 -0.99 8.33
CA ILE A 97 9.33 -0.67 9.47
C ILE A 97 10.59 -1.54 9.47
N THR A 98 10.46 -2.83 9.16
CA THR A 98 11.57 -3.77 9.26
C THR A 98 12.45 -3.86 8.02
N GLU A 99 11.93 -3.55 6.84
CA GLU A 99 12.56 -3.84 5.56
C GLU A 99 12.79 -2.57 4.71
N GLU A 100 11.94 -1.54 4.82
CA GLU A 100 11.93 -0.38 3.90
C GLU A 100 12.28 0.95 4.58
N GLY A 101 12.61 0.93 5.88
CA GLY A 101 13.12 2.10 6.60
C GLY A 101 12.05 3.05 7.14
N CYS A 102 10.78 2.64 7.18
CA CYS A 102 9.74 3.41 7.86
C CYS A 102 10.04 3.52 9.36
N PRO A 103 9.91 4.71 9.97
CA PRO A 103 10.23 4.90 11.37
C PRO A 103 9.28 4.10 12.28
N ALA A 104 9.86 3.31 13.19
CA ALA A 104 9.12 2.70 14.28
C ALA A 104 8.64 3.76 15.28
N PRO A 105 7.69 3.44 16.18
CA PRO A 105 7.23 4.39 17.19
C PRO A 105 8.40 4.93 18.04
N GLY A 106 8.49 6.25 18.19
CA GLY A 106 9.58 6.93 18.89
C GLY A 106 10.84 7.17 18.05
N GLN A 107 10.83 6.86 16.76
CA GLN A 107 11.93 7.18 15.83
C GLN A 107 11.59 8.43 15.00
N GLU A 108 12.61 9.22 14.68
CA GLU A 108 12.49 10.34 13.74
C GLU A 108 12.23 9.84 12.32
N ILE A 109 11.44 10.58 11.54
CA ILE A 109 11.12 10.22 10.16
C ILE A 109 12.34 10.18 9.23
N GLY A 110 13.36 10.99 9.50
CA GLY A 110 14.63 10.99 8.78
C GLY A 110 14.46 10.97 7.25
N ASP A 111 15.23 10.09 6.60
CA ASP A 111 15.26 9.93 5.14
C ASP A 111 13.97 9.30 4.58
N TYR A 112 13.08 8.75 5.42
CA TYR A 112 11.80 8.18 4.95
C TYR A 112 10.89 9.26 4.35
N ALA A 113 11.06 10.52 4.75
CA ALA A 113 10.37 11.64 4.11
C ALA A 113 10.69 11.75 2.60
N ASP A 114 11.94 11.49 2.20
CA ASP A 114 12.36 11.52 0.80
C ASP A 114 11.70 10.39 -0.01
N THR A 115 11.51 9.21 0.60
CA THR A 115 10.75 8.10 0.01
C THR A 115 9.31 8.50 -0.26
N LEU A 116 8.64 9.16 0.70
CA LEU A 116 7.27 9.62 0.54
C LEU A 116 7.14 10.73 -0.51
N ASP A 117 8.11 11.64 -0.59
CA ASP A 117 8.16 12.66 -1.64
C ASP A 117 8.30 12.02 -3.03
N SER A 118 9.14 10.99 -3.16
CA SER A 118 9.31 10.23 -4.40
C SER A 118 8.00 9.53 -4.82
N HIS A 119 7.30 8.91 -3.87
CA HIS A 119 5.99 8.31 -4.14
C HIS A 119 4.94 9.34 -4.56
N ARG A 120 4.91 10.51 -3.93
CA ARG A 120 4.00 11.61 -4.29
C ARG A 120 4.26 12.06 -5.73
N GLU A 121 5.52 12.19 -6.13
CA GLU A 121 5.90 12.57 -7.49
C GLU A 121 5.48 11.51 -8.51
N ALA A 122 5.74 10.24 -8.24
CA ALA A 122 5.28 9.15 -9.11
C ALA A 122 3.75 9.15 -9.29
N LEU A 123 2.99 9.28 -8.19
CA LEU A 123 1.53 9.37 -8.25
C LEU A 123 1.04 10.58 -9.06
N ARG A 124 1.76 11.70 -8.98
CA ARG A 124 1.44 12.90 -9.76
C ARG A 124 1.62 12.63 -11.26
N GLU A 125 2.72 12.01 -11.66
CA GLU A 125 2.99 11.65 -13.06
C GLU A 125 1.94 10.69 -13.62
N ASP A 126 1.52 9.70 -12.81
CA ASP A 126 0.44 8.78 -13.15
C ASP A 126 -0.88 9.54 -13.37
N LEU A 127 -1.22 10.47 -12.47
CA LEU A 127 -2.43 11.30 -12.60
C LEU A 127 -2.39 12.18 -13.86
N GLU A 128 -1.25 12.78 -14.19
CA GLU A 128 -1.07 13.57 -15.41
C GLU A 128 -1.25 12.70 -16.67
N THR A 129 -0.74 11.47 -16.63
CA THR A 129 -0.91 10.49 -17.71
C THR A 129 -2.39 10.12 -17.91
N VAL A 130 -3.09 9.81 -16.81
CA VAL A 130 -4.53 9.48 -16.85
C VAL A 130 -5.35 10.67 -17.36
N ALA A 131 -5.05 11.89 -16.90
CA ALA A 131 -5.73 13.10 -17.38
C ALA A 131 -5.58 13.27 -18.90
N GLY A 132 -4.37 13.11 -19.44
CA GLY A 132 -4.13 13.18 -20.88
C GLY A 132 -4.85 12.09 -21.70
N MET A 133 -5.09 10.91 -21.12
CA MET A 133 -5.91 9.87 -21.76
C MET A 133 -7.40 10.19 -21.79
N LEU A 134 -7.89 10.97 -20.82
CA LEU A 134 -9.29 11.35 -20.71
C LEU A 134 -9.63 12.59 -21.54
N ASP A 135 -8.67 13.45 -21.86
CA ASP A 135 -8.86 14.66 -22.68
C ASP A 135 -9.62 14.39 -24.01
N PRO A 136 -9.32 13.34 -24.81
CA PRO A 136 -10.04 13.05 -26.06
C PRO A 136 -11.46 12.51 -25.87
N LEU A 137 -11.85 12.13 -24.65
CA LEU A 137 -13.19 11.63 -24.32
C LEU A 137 -14.12 12.72 -23.79
N ALA A 138 -13.61 13.95 -23.61
CA ALA A 138 -14.36 15.09 -23.11
C ALA A 138 -15.13 15.86 -24.21
N ASP A 139 -15.02 15.44 -25.48
CA ASP A 139 -15.72 16.01 -26.66
C ASP A 139 -17.00 15.24 -27.05
#